data_AF-E6U5L7-F1
#
_entry.id   AF-E6U5L7-F1
#
_cell.length_a   1.000
_cell.length_b   1.000
_cell.length_c   1.000
_cell.angle_alpha   90.00
_cell.angle_beta   90.00
_cell.angle_gamma   90.00
#
_symmetry.space_group_name_H-M   'P 1'
#
loop_
_entity.id
_entity.type
_entity.pdbx_description
1 polymer ?
#
loop_
_entity_poly.entity_id
_entity_poly.type
_entity_poly.pdbx_seq_one_letter_code
_entity_poly.pdbx_strand_id
1 'polypeptide(L)'
;MNKKTKTKKLELIIFLILFGLALLFGVWYYNTWKHSAYYIDGSNRSGQTTVDQFGQKLSLHYTTTYSNGPTQTMVYLFLSGQNSGAVELYSIRGEFTMPSISLIYNLNSLKCYEWLSASTCFITYKTGDSNVKAYPNIFFDQSDYRLLYPVAKQEFMTKDWRRVHSFAEILLKNNDAEAREILQRYASGSFTTEEIDQNEKSNSVTPNQIQTFSYSLLLKYK
;
A
#
# COMPACT_ATOMS: atom_id res chain seq x y z
N MET A 1 7.12 66.16 24.67
CA MET A 1 7.40 65.01 23.76
C MET A 1 6.92 65.38 22.35
N ASN A 2 7.83 65.40 21.37
CA ASN A 2 7.66 66.10 20.09
C ASN A 2 6.60 65.42 19.19
N LYS A 3 5.57 66.14 18.70
CA LYS A 3 4.49 65.54 17.86
C LYS A 3 5.07 64.81 16.64
N LYS A 4 6.17 65.32 16.08
CA LYS A 4 6.87 64.76 14.91
C LYS A 4 7.47 63.36 15.14
N THR A 5 7.84 63.00 16.37
CA THR A 5 8.37 61.66 16.68
C THR A 5 7.26 60.64 16.95
N LYS A 6 6.05 61.07 17.31
CA LYS A 6 4.89 60.18 17.43
C LYS A 6 4.38 59.71 16.06
N THR A 7 4.34 60.60 15.07
CA THR A 7 3.88 60.26 13.70
C THR A 7 4.81 59.25 13.03
N LYS A 8 6.12 59.46 13.11
CA LYS A 8 7.12 58.52 12.56
C LYS A 8 7.06 57.12 13.18
N LYS A 9 6.73 57.01 14.48
CA LYS A 9 6.53 55.71 15.14
C LYS A 9 5.27 55.01 14.63
N LEU A 10 4.19 55.75 14.41
CA LEU A 10 2.95 55.19 13.87
C LEU A 10 3.13 54.69 12.43
N GLU A 11 3.80 55.45 11.57
CA GLU A 11 4.14 55.06 10.20
C GLU A 11 4.97 53.77 10.16
N LEU A 12 5.97 53.65 11.04
CA LEU A 12 6.79 52.44 11.15
C LEU A 12 5.97 51.21 11.56
N ILE A 13 5.05 51.36 12.53
CA ILE A 13 4.19 50.25 12.98
C ILE A 13 3.29 49.77 11.85
N ILE A 14 2.66 50.69 11.11
CA ILE A 14 1.79 50.36 9.97
C ILE A 14 2.59 49.63 8.89
N PHE A 15 3.80 50.11 8.57
CA PHE A 15 4.68 49.47 7.59
C PHE A 15 5.03 48.03 7.99
N LEU A 16 5.38 47.79 9.26
CA LEU A 16 5.70 46.45 9.76
C LEU A 16 4.51 45.49 9.70
N ILE A 17 3.30 45.98 9.98
CA ILE A 17 2.07 45.17 9.88
C ILE A 17 1.81 44.78 8.42
N LEU A 18 1.90 45.74 7.49
CA LEU A 18 1.70 45.46 6.06
C LEU A 18 2.75 44.49 5.52
N PHE A 19 4.01 44.64 5.94
CA PHE A 19 5.08 43.73 5.57
C PHE A 19 4.84 42.31 6.10
N GLY A 20 4.41 42.18 7.36
CA GLY A 20 4.05 40.88 7.95
C GLY A 20 2.89 40.20 7.22
N LEU A 21 1.84 40.96 6.86
CA LEU A 21 0.70 40.46 6.09
C LEU A 21 1.12 40.01 4.68
N ALA A 22 2.00 40.76 4.01
CA ALA A 22 2.53 40.37 2.70
C ALA A 22 3.33 39.07 2.76
N LEU A 23 4.15 38.87 3.80
CA LEU A 23 4.88 37.61 4.02
C LEU A 23 3.93 36.44 4.28
N LEU A 24 2.91 36.61 5.13
CA LEU A 24 1.92 35.57 5.39
C LEU A 24 1.14 35.21 4.13
N PHE A 25 0.75 36.22 3.33
CA PHE A 25 0.10 36.00 2.04
C PHE A 25 1.02 35.27 1.06
N GLY A 26 2.31 35.63 0.99
CA GLY A 26 3.30 34.96 0.15
C GLY A 26 3.50 33.49 0.52
N VAL A 27 3.59 33.17 1.82
CA VAL A 27 3.68 31.78 2.31
C VAL A 27 2.39 31.00 2.02
N TRP A 28 1.24 31.60 2.25
CA TRP A 28 -0.06 30.99 1.96
C TRP A 28 -0.23 30.74 0.45
N TYR A 29 0.09 31.73 -0.39
CA TYR A 29 0.03 31.63 -1.85
C TYR A 29 1.02 30.60 -2.38
N TYR A 30 2.25 30.56 -1.86
CA TYR A 30 3.23 29.55 -2.26
C TYR A 30 2.77 28.13 -1.91
N ASN A 31 2.25 27.92 -0.69
CA ASN A 31 1.74 26.61 -0.28
C ASN A 31 0.50 26.18 -1.07
N THR A 32 -0.45 27.09 -1.29
CA THR A 32 -1.65 26.81 -2.10
C THR A 32 -1.29 26.56 -3.56
N TRP A 33 -0.38 27.34 -4.14
CA TRP A 33 0.02 27.16 -5.54
C TRP A 33 0.86 25.91 -5.75
N LYS A 34 1.81 25.58 -4.85
CA LYS A 34 2.52 24.29 -4.90
C LYS A 34 1.58 23.10 -4.72
N HIS A 35 0.58 23.20 -3.85
CA HIS A 35 -0.44 22.14 -3.75
C HIS A 35 -1.39 22.11 -4.95
N SER A 36 -1.63 23.24 -5.63
CA SER A 36 -2.45 23.28 -6.86
C SER A 36 -1.70 22.75 -8.09
N ALA A 37 -0.38 22.95 -8.18
CA ALA A 37 0.44 22.48 -9.30
C ALA A 37 0.70 20.96 -9.28
N TYR A 38 0.32 20.28 -8.19
CA TYR A 38 0.24 18.81 -8.13
C TYR A 38 -1.09 18.24 -8.66
N TYR A 39 -2.05 19.09 -9.10
CA TYR A 39 -3.25 18.65 -9.83
C TYR A 39 -2.96 18.35 -11.31
N ILE A 40 -1.88 17.63 -11.59
CA ILE A 40 -1.65 17.06 -12.92
C ILE A 40 -2.36 15.70 -12.95
N ASP A 41 -3.58 15.71 -13.46
CA ASP A 41 -4.24 14.62 -14.18
C ASP A 41 -4.37 13.24 -13.48
N GLY A 42 -4.84 13.24 -12.23
CA GLY A 42 -5.13 12.03 -11.44
C GLY A 42 -6.49 11.37 -11.74
N SER A 43 -6.82 11.14 -13.02
CA SER A 43 -8.06 10.42 -13.35
C SER A 43 -8.02 9.00 -12.77
N ASN A 44 -9.09 8.62 -12.04
CA ASN A 44 -9.23 7.26 -11.50
C ASN A 44 -9.08 6.25 -12.64
N ARG A 45 -8.18 5.27 -12.48
CA ARG A 45 -8.00 4.20 -13.46
C ARG A 45 -8.88 3.03 -13.08
N SER A 46 -9.71 2.57 -14.00
CA SER A 46 -10.49 1.36 -13.80
C SER A 46 -10.15 0.30 -14.86
N GLY A 47 -10.36 -0.96 -14.51
CA GLY A 47 -10.19 -2.06 -15.43
C GLY A 47 -11.00 -3.27 -15.01
N GLN A 48 -11.20 -4.18 -15.96
CA GLN A 48 -11.90 -5.43 -15.75
C GLN A 48 -11.14 -6.58 -16.41
N THR A 49 -11.08 -7.72 -15.75
CA THR A 49 -10.59 -8.97 -16.33
C THR A 49 -11.44 -10.14 -15.87
N THR A 50 -11.49 -11.21 -16.65
CA THR A 50 -12.16 -12.46 -16.26
C THR A 50 -11.14 -13.57 -16.19
N VAL A 51 -11.16 -14.33 -15.10
CA VAL A 51 -10.18 -15.37 -14.81
C VAL A 51 -10.87 -16.65 -14.39
N ASP A 52 -10.33 -17.79 -14.79
CA ASP A 52 -10.77 -19.11 -14.34
C ASP A 52 -9.98 -19.48 -13.08
N GLN A 53 -10.61 -19.42 -11.91
CA GLN A 53 -10.00 -19.76 -10.62
C GLN A 53 -10.96 -20.61 -9.79
N PHE A 54 -10.42 -21.52 -8.98
CA PHE A 54 -11.23 -22.37 -8.08
C PHE A 54 -12.30 -23.22 -8.80
N GLY A 55 -12.13 -23.49 -10.10
CA GLY A 55 -13.11 -24.21 -10.92
C GLY A 55 -14.31 -23.35 -11.34
N GLN A 56 -14.22 -22.03 -11.24
CA GLN A 56 -15.28 -21.08 -11.58
C GLN A 56 -14.71 -19.85 -12.31
N LYS A 57 -15.56 -19.20 -13.11
CA LYS A 57 -15.22 -17.92 -13.76
C LYS A 57 -15.43 -16.77 -12.78
N LEU A 58 -14.38 -16.04 -12.47
CA LEU A 58 -14.42 -14.83 -11.67
C LEU A 58 -14.21 -13.62 -12.56
N SER A 59 -15.11 -12.63 -12.47
CA SER A 59 -14.89 -11.31 -13.06
C SER A 59 -14.31 -10.39 -11.99
N LEU A 60 -13.13 -9.84 -12.26
CA LEU A 60 -12.46 -8.89 -11.41
C LEU A 60 -12.64 -7.49 -12.00
N HIS A 61 -13.13 -6.57 -11.18
CA HIS A 61 -13.21 -5.16 -11.49
C HIS A 61 -12.32 -4.41 -10.49
N TYR A 62 -11.50 -3.48 -10.97
CA TYR A 62 -10.67 -2.69 -10.08
C TYR A 62 -10.75 -1.21 -10.43
N THR A 63 -10.59 -0.38 -9.41
CA THR A 63 -10.52 1.08 -9.52
C THR A 63 -9.38 1.60 -8.64
N THR A 64 -8.38 2.18 -9.27
CA THR A 64 -7.26 2.87 -8.60
C THR A 64 -7.60 4.35 -8.51
N THR A 65 -7.62 4.86 -7.28
CA THR A 65 -7.90 6.25 -6.95
C THR A 65 -6.60 6.99 -6.66
N TYR A 66 -6.35 8.04 -7.43
CA TYR A 66 -5.23 8.96 -7.24
C TYR A 66 -5.75 10.18 -6.48
N SER A 67 -5.62 10.16 -5.15
CA SER A 67 -6.03 11.26 -4.27
C SER A 67 -4.82 11.97 -3.66
N ASN A 68 -5.03 13.07 -2.93
CA ASN A 68 -3.97 13.78 -2.17
C ASN A 68 -3.50 12.98 -0.92
N GLY A 69 -3.32 11.67 -1.08
CA GLY A 69 -2.98 10.69 -0.07
C GLY A 69 -2.33 9.46 -0.71
N PRO A 70 -2.15 8.36 0.03
CA PRO A 70 -1.61 7.13 -0.54
C PRO A 70 -2.54 6.61 -1.64
N THR A 71 -1.98 6.25 -2.79
CA THR A 71 -2.71 5.57 -3.87
C THR A 71 -3.37 4.32 -3.33
N GLN A 72 -4.65 4.12 -3.68
CA GLN A 72 -5.42 2.95 -3.28
C GLN A 72 -6.14 2.36 -4.47
N THR A 73 -6.19 1.03 -4.53
CA THR A 73 -6.99 0.28 -5.48
C THR A 73 -8.09 -0.47 -4.73
N MET A 74 -9.34 -0.22 -5.13
CA MET A 74 -10.48 -1.05 -4.78
C MET A 74 -10.62 -2.17 -5.80
N VAL A 75 -10.74 -3.40 -5.34
CA VAL A 75 -10.87 -4.61 -6.16
C VAL A 75 -12.15 -5.33 -5.78
N TYR A 76 -12.99 -5.59 -6.76
CA TYR A 76 -14.26 -6.29 -6.64
C TYR A 76 -14.18 -7.61 -7.40
N LEU A 77 -14.60 -8.70 -6.75
CA LEU A 77 -14.73 -10.00 -7.38
C LEU A 77 -16.20 -10.37 -7.56
N PHE A 78 -16.56 -10.80 -8.76
CA PHE A 78 -17.90 -11.27 -9.11
C PHE A 78 -17.82 -12.71 -9.61
N LEU A 79 -18.80 -13.53 -9.26
CA LEU A 79 -19.03 -14.81 -9.93
C LEU A 79 -19.64 -14.53 -11.30
N SER A 80 -18.99 -14.98 -12.37
CA SER A 80 -19.47 -14.76 -13.72
C SER A 80 -20.85 -15.41 -13.91
N GLY A 81 -21.82 -14.63 -14.40
CA GLY A 81 -23.19 -15.10 -14.65
C GLY A 81 -24.15 -14.94 -13.46
N GLN A 82 -23.70 -14.38 -12.32
CA GLN A 82 -24.59 -13.98 -11.25
C GLN A 82 -24.83 -12.46 -11.26
N ASN A 83 -26.10 -12.04 -11.17
CA ASN A 83 -26.50 -10.62 -11.04
C ASN A 83 -26.51 -10.14 -9.57
N SER A 84 -26.05 -10.98 -8.63
CA SER A 84 -25.85 -10.59 -7.24
C SER A 84 -24.61 -9.71 -7.10
N GLY A 85 -24.57 -8.88 -6.05
CA GLY A 85 -23.45 -7.98 -5.76
C GLY A 85 -22.08 -8.70 -5.69
N ALA A 86 -21.01 -7.91 -5.58
CA ALA A 86 -19.66 -8.45 -5.48
C ALA A 86 -19.58 -9.53 -4.38
N VAL A 87 -18.97 -10.66 -4.74
CA VAL A 87 -18.75 -11.81 -3.85
C VAL A 87 -17.73 -11.42 -2.79
N GLU A 88 -16.81 -10.52 -3.14
CA GLU A 88 -15.91 -9.91 -2.19
C GLU A 88 -15.34 -8.58 -2.70
N LEU A 89 -14.96 -7.71 -1.76
CA LEU A 89 -14.36 -6.41 -1.98
C LEU A 89 -13.05 -6.30 -1.18
N TYR A 90 -12.00 -5.76 -1.81
CA TYR A 90 -10.72 -5.51 -1.17
C TYR A 90 -10.23 -4.09 -1.45
N SER A 91 -9.55 -3.49 -0.47
CA SER A 91 -8.78 -2.27 -0.66
C SER A 91 -7.30 -2.59 -0.52
N ILE A 92 -6.54 -2.24 -1.53
CA ILE A 92 -5.10 -2.44 -1.57
C ILE A 92 -4.41 -1.09 -1.65
N ARG A 93 -3.26 -0.96 -1.01
CA ARG A 93 -2.41 0.24 -1.14
C ARG A 93 -1.48 0.05 -2.32
N GLY A 94 -1.38 1.08 -3.16
CA GLY A 94 -0.55 1.06 -4.37
C GLY A 94 -1.38 1.01 -5.64
N GLU A 95 -0.67 0.93 -6.77
CA GLU A 95 -1.30 0.77 -8.07
C GLU A 95 -1.59 -0.70 -8.34
N PHE A 96 -2.68 -0.92 -9.06
CA PHE A 96 -3.05 -2.23 -9.57
C PHE A 96 -3.48 -2.10 -11.02
N THR A 97 -2.68 -2.66 -11.91
CA THR A 97 -2.96 -2.72 -13.35
C THR A 97 -2.57 -4.10 -13.85
N MET A 98 -3.48 -4.73 -14.60
CA MET A 98 -3.29 -5.99 -15.34
C MET A 98 -2.39 -7.03 -14.61
N PRO A 99 -2.84 -7.55 -13.46
CA PRO A 99 -2.03 -8.44 -12.63
C PRO A 99 -1.67 -9.73 -13.38
N SER A 100 -0.45 -10.21 -13.15
CA SER A 100 -0.11 -11.61 -13.38
C SER A 100 -0.79 -12.45 -12.31
N ILE A 101 -1.39 -13.57 -12.72
CA ILE A 101 -2.17 -14.43 -11.85
C ILE A 101 -1.61 -15.83 -11.91
N SER A 102 -1.24 -16.39 -10.77
CA SER A 102 -0.62 -17.70 -10.69
C SER A 102 -1.19 -18.52 -9.53
N LEU A 103 -1.36 -19.83 -9.72
CA LEU A 103 -1.66 -20.75 -8.63
C LEU A 103 -0.38 -20.98 -7.83
N ILE A 104 -0.31 -20.48 -6.61
CA ILE A 104 0.89 -20.57 -5.77
C ILE A 104 0.79 -21.64 -4.68
N TYR A 105 -0.43 -22.11 -4.39
CA TYR A 105 -0.67 -23.15 -3.41
C TYR A 105 -1.93 -23.96 -3.71
N ASN A 106 -1.85 -25.29 -3.58
CA ASN A 106 -2.97 -26.20 -3.80
C ASN A 106 -2.78 -27.49 -2.98
N LEU A 107 -3.00 -27.43 -1.68
CA LEU A 107 -2.85 -28.56 -0.76
C LEU A 107 -3.89 -28.47 0.36
N ASN A 108 -4.25 -29.59 0.98
CA ASN A 108 -5.13 -29.66 2.16
C ASN A 108 -6.45 -28.89 1.99
N SER A 109 -7.09 -29.00 0.83
CA SER A 109 -8.30 -28.26 0.43
C SER A 109 -8.15 -26.73 0.29
N LEU A 110 -6.98 -26.17 0.62
CA LEU A 110 -6.63 -24.77 0.43
C LEU A 110 -6.04 -24.56 -0.97
N LYS A 111 -6.67 -23.70 -1.74
CA LYS A 111 -6.15 -23.18 -3.01
C LYS A 111 -5.87 -21.70 -2.85
N CYS A 112 -4.70 -21.24 -3.28
CA CYS A 112 -4.33 -19.82 -3.27
C CYS A 112 -3.78 -19.40 -4.63
N TYR A 113 -4.28 -18.28 -5.13
CA TYR A 113 -3.77 -17.63 -6.32
C TYR A 113 -3.09 -16.31 -5.94
N GLU A 114 -1.87 -16.09 -6.42
CA GLU A 114 -1.18 -14.81 -6.34
C GLU A 114 -1.69 -13.87 -7.42
N TRP A 115 -1.85 -12.61 -7.06
CA TRP A 115 -2.14 -11.50 -7.93
C TRP A 115 -1.00 -10.51 -7.82
N LEU A 116 -0.11 -10.55 -8.81
CA LEU A 116 1.11 -9.76 -8.81
C LEU A 116 1.00 -8.63 -9.86
N SER A 117 1.09 -7.39 -9.39
CA SER A 117 1.22 -6.20 -10.24
C SER A 117 2.59 -5.55 -10.01
N ALA A 118 2.82 -4.39 -10.65
CA ALA A 118 4.11 -3.71 -10.61
C ALA A 118 4.54 -3.34 -9.18
N SER A 119 3.62 -2.82 -8.37
CA SER A 119 3.90 -2.34 -7.00
C SER A 119 3.20 -3.13 -5.90
N THR A 120 2.37 -4.12 -6.26
CA THR A 120 1.39 -4.71 -5.35
C THR A 120 1.34 -6.22 -5.51
N CYS A 121 1.23 -6.94 -4.39
CA CYS A 121 0.92 -8.37 -4.34
C CYS A 121 -0.24 -8.60 -3.37
N PHE A 122 -1.18 -9.47 -3.74
CA PHE A 122 -2.18 -10.02 -2.83
C PHE A 122 -2.53 -11.43 -3.28
N ILE A 123 -3.22 -12.19 -2.43
CA ILE A 123 -3.66 -13.55 -2.77
C ILE A 123 -5.17 -13.68 -2.64
N THR A 124 -5.81 -14.37 -3.57
CA THR A 124 -7.16 -14.92 -3.37
C THR A 124 -7.04 -16.37 -2.92
N TYR A 125 -7.92 -16.82 -2.05
CA TYR A 125 -7.90 -18.18 -1.55
C TYR A 125 -9.29 -18.75 -1.26
N LYS A 126 -9.38 -20.09 -1.29
CA LYS A 126 -10.59 -20.86 -0.97
C LYS A 126 -10.18 -22.13 -0.23
N THR A 127 -10.94 -22.49 0.81
CA THR A 127 -10.77 -23.72 1.58
C THR A 127 -12.02 -24.58 1.41
N GLY A 128 -11.87 -25.77 0.82
CA GLY A 128 -12.99 -26.66 0.52
C GLY A 128 -14.10 -25.93 -0.26
N ASP A 129 -15.31 -25.91 0.31
CA ASP A 129 -16.50 -25.25 -0.27
C ASP A 129 -16.73 -23.84 0.26
N SER A 130 -15.75 -23.21 0.92
CA SER A 130 -15.87 -21.83 1.41
C SER A 130 -16.08 -20.84 0.28
N ASN A 131 -16.55 -19.63 0.60
CA ASN A 131 -16.46 -18.51 -0.34
C ASN A 131 -15.00 -18.16 -0.64
N VAL A 132 -14.78 -17.54 -1.79
CA VAL A 132 -13.48 -16.96 -2.16
C VAL A 132 -13.20 -15.77 -1.25
N LYS A 133 -12.01 -15.76 -0.64
CA LYS A 133 -11.50 -14.65 0.16
C LYS A 133 -10.23 -14.09 -0.49
N ALA A 134 -9.72 -12.95 -0.01
CA ALA A 134 -8.38 -12.49 -0.33
C ALA A 134 -7.63 -11.95 0.89
N TYR A 135 -6.33 -11.77 0.71
CA TYR A 135 -5.42 -11.18 1.69
C TYR A 135 -4.37 -10.31 0.98
N PRO A 136 -4.06 -9.10 1.48
CA PRO A 136 -4.63 -8.48 2.68
C PRO A 136 -6.06 -7.97 2.46
N ASN A 137 -6.97 -8.30 3.38
CA ASN A 137 -8.34 -7.78 3.43
C ASN A 137 -8.47 -6.72 4.54
N ILE A 138 -9.36 -5.75 4.37
CA ILE A 138 -9.76 -4.80 5.42
C ILE A 138 -10.41 -5.57 6.59
N PHE A 139 -11.20 -6.59 6.29
CA PHE A 139 -11.91 -7.42 7.27
C PHE A 139 -11.27 -8.80 7.39
N PHE A 140 -10.02 -8.84 7.85
CA PHE A 140 -9.27 -10.08 7.94
C PHE A 140 -9.49 -10.80 9.28
N ASP A 141 -9.94 -12.06 9.23
CA ASP A 141 -10.18 -12.90 10.40
C ASP A 141 -8.85 -13.41 10.98
N GLN A 142 -8.74 -13.46 12.32
CA GLN A 142 -7.57 -14.02 12.98
C GLN A 142 -7.36 -15.50 12.67
N SER A 143 -8.43 -16.27 12.40
CA SER A 143 -8.30 -17.67 12.01
C SER A 143 -7.55 -17.85 10.69
N ASP A 144 -7.64 -16.88 9.79
CA ASP A 144 -7.05 -16.96 8.46
C ASP A 144 -5.50 -16.84 8.52
N TYR A 145 -4.93 -16.30 9.61
CA TYR A 145 -3.46 -16.23 9.79
C TYR A 145 -2.80 -17.61 9.84
N ARG A 146 -3.41 -18.58 10.51
CA ARG A 146 -2.86 -19.94 10.61
C ARG A 146 -3.02 -20.69 9.30
N LEU A 147 -4.15 -20.49 8.64
CA LEU A 147 -4.45 -21.09 7.35
C LEU A 147 -3.45 -20.66 6.27
N LEU A 148 -3.15 -19.37 6.20
CA LEU A 148 -2.27 -18.80 5.17
C LEU A 148 -0.78 -18.88 5.51
N TYR A 149 -0.41 -19.27 6.73
CA TYR A 149 0.98 -19.40 7.15
C TYR A 149 1.90 -20.12 6.14
N PRO A 150 1.59 -21.34 5.64
CA PRO A 150 2.48 -22.03 4.71
C PRO A 150 2.71 -21.24 3.42
N VAL A 151 1.67 -20.56 2.93
CA VAL A 151 1.75 -19.74 1.71
C VAL A 151 2.54 -18.46 1.97
N ALA A 152 2.23 -17.77 3.06
CA ALA A 152 2.94 -16.58 3.48
C ALA A 152 4.44 -16.85 3.65
N LYS A 153 4.81 -18.01 4.20
CA LYS A 153 6.19 -18.40 4.42
C LYS A 153 6.91 -18.63 3.09
N GLN A 154 6.32 -19.41 2.19
CA GLN A 154 6.89 -19.68 0.87
C GLN A 154 7.14 -18.37 0.09
N GLU A 155 6.13 -17.50 0.03
CA GLU A 155 6.22 -16.26 -0.75
C GLU A 155 7.20 -15.25 -0.14
N PHE A 156 7.23 -15.14 1.20
CA PHE A 156 8.16 -14.24 1.91
C PHE A 156 9.63 -14.62 1.68
N MET A 157 9.95 -15.91 1.62
CA MET A 157 11.32 -16.39 1.45
C MET A 157 11.91 -16.12 0.06
N THR A 158 11.09 -15.70 -0.91
CA THR A 158 11.57 -15.20 -2.20
C THR A 158 12.30 -13.86 -2.09
N LYS A 159 12.17 -13.15 -0.95
CA LYS A 159 12.77 -11.83 -0.67
C LYS A 159 12.38 -10.73 -1.68
N ASP A 160 11.36 -10.99 -2.49
CA ASP A 160 10.72 -9.97 -3.31
C ASP A 160 9.95 -9.01 -2.40
N TRP A 161 10.24 -7.72 -2.51
CA TRP A 161 9.66 -6.70 -1.65
C TRP A 161 8.12 -6.72 -1.65
N ARG A 162 7.47 -6.99 -2.79
CA ARG A 162 6.00 -7.01 -2.86
C ARG A 162 5.43 -8.12 -1.98
N ARG A 163 6.09 -9.28 -1.97
CA ARG A 163 5.71 -10.45 -1.15
C ARG A 163 6.08 -10.22 0.31
N VAL A 164 7.28 -9.72 0.59
CA VAL A 164 7.72 -9.35 1.94
C VAL A 164 6.73 -8.38 2.57
N HIS A 165 6.42 -7.27 1.88
CA HIS A 165 5.48 -6.25 2.35
C HIS A 165 4.08 -6.81 2.61
N SER A 166 3.62 -7.73 1.76
CA SER A 166 2.27 -8.30 1.87
C SER A 166 2.15 -9.33 3.00
N PHE A 167 3.14 -10.22 3.15
CA PHE A 167 3.02 -11.40 4.01
C PHE A 167 3.74 -11.31 5.36
N ALA A 168 4.62 -10.33 5.57
CA ALA A 168 5.38 -10.18 6.81
C ALA A 168 4.50 -10.20 8.08
N GLU A 169 3.34 -9.54 8.02
CA GLU A 169 2.43 -9.44 9.17
C GLU A 169 1.83 -10.79 9.58
N ILE A 170 1.48 -11.66 8.62
CA ILE A 170 1.00 -13.02 8.92
C ILE A 170 2.09 -13.81 9.66
N LEU A 171 3.34 -13.72 9.20
CA LEU A 171 4.46 -14.46 9.77
C LEU A 171 4.77 -14.00 11.20
N LEU A 172 4.77 -12.69 11.45
CA LEU A 172 4.97 -12.16 12.79
C LEU A 172 3.85 -12.58 13.75
N LYS A 173 2.58 -12.59 13.31
CA LYS A 173 1.46 -13.06 14.12
C LYS A 173 1.52 -14.56 14.45
N ASN A 174 2.17 -15.35 13.59
CA ASN A 174 2.43 -16.77 13.85
C ASN A 174 3.75 -17.01 14.60
N ASN A 175 4.41 -15.96 15.12
CA ASN A 175 5.69 -16.05 15.83
C ASN A 175 6.81 -16.73 15.01
N ASP A 176 6.84 -16.51 13.69
CA ASP A 176 7.90 -17.04 12.84
C ASP A 176 9.24 -16.35 13.15
N ALA A 177 10.19 -17.12 13.70
CA ALA A 177 11.48 -16.62 14.14
C ALA A 177 12.37 -16.15 12.98
N GLU A 178 12.36 -16.87 11.87
CA GLU A 178 13.20 -16.56 10.70
C GLU A 178 12.69 -15.31 9.98
N ALA A 179 11.37 -15.14 9.84
CA ALA A 179 10.79 -13.92 9.30
C ALA A 179 11.13 -12.71 10.19
N ARG A 180 11.07 -12.89 11.52
CA ARG A 180 11.46 -11.85 12.48
C ARG A 180 12.94 -11.47 12.33
N GLU A 181 13.84 -12.44 12.17
CA GLU A 181 15.27 -12.20 11.96
C GLU A 181 15.52 -11.42 10.66
N ILE A 182 14.88 -11.82 9.55
CA ILE A 182 15.00 -11.11 8.27
C ILE A 182 14.52 -9.66 8.39
N LEU A 183 13.37 -9.42 9.04
CA LEU A 183 12.86 -8.07 9.25
C LEU A 183 13.76 -7.24 10.18
N GLN A 184 14.40 -7.86 11.19
CA GLN A 184 15.36 -7.17 12.05
C GLN A 184 16.59 -6.73 11.26
N ARG A 185 17.09 -7.60 10.37
CA ARG A 185 18.18 -7.29 9.46
C ARG A 185 17.82 -6.16 8.48
N TYR A 186 16.61 -6.18 7.91
CA TYR A 186 16.13 -5.08 7.07
C TYR A 186 15.96 -3.77 7.86
N ALA A 187 15.47 -3.83 9.09
CA ALA A 187 15.33 -2.67 9.97
C ALA A 187 16.69 -2.05 10.36
N SER A 188 17.77 -2.84 10.41
CA SER A 188 19.13 -2.33 10.62
C SER A 188 19.81 -1.84 9.33
N GLY A 189 19.15 -1.92 8.19
CA GLY A 189 19.69 -1.50 6.89
C GLY A 189 20.66 -2.51 6.28
N SER A 190 20.67 -3.76 6.76
CA SER A 190 21.53 -4.81 6.23
C SER A 190 20.82 -5.58 5.12
N PHE A 191 21.27 -5.39 3.89
CA PHE A 191 20.74 -6.05 2.69
C PHE A 191 21.84 -6.79 1.95
N THR A 192 21.51 -7.91 1.30
CA THR A 192 22.44 -8.52 0.33
C THR A 192 22.36 -7.75 -0.99
N THR A 193 23.40 -7.86 -1.82
CA THR A 193 23.42 -7.20 -3.13
C THR A 193 22.27 -7.68 -4.02
N GLU A 194 21.95 -8.97 -3.96
CA GLU A 194 20.87 -9.59 -4.73
C GLU A 194 19.50 -9.02 -4.33
N GLU A 195 19.29 -8.77 -3.03
CA GLU A 195 18.05 -8.18 -2.53
C GLU A 195 17.89 -6.73 -2.99
N ILE A 196 18.97 -5.95 -3.00
CA ILE A 196 18.97 -4.57 -3.51
C ILE A 196 18.69 -4.60 -5.02
N ASP A 197 19.43 -5.41 -5.77
CA ASP A 197 19.30 -5.51 -7.22
C ASP A 197 17.88 -5.91 -7.64
N GLN A 198 17.32 -6.93 -7.00
CA GLN A 198 15.95 -7.37 -7.28
C GLN A 198 14.93 -6.26 -6.99
N ASN A 199 15.05 -5.58 -5.86
CA ASN A 199 14.00 -4.67 -5.40
C ASN A 199 14.10 -3.25 -5.99
N GLU A 200 15.30 -2.75 -6.27
CA GLU A 200 15.46 -1.47 -6.96
C GLU A 200 15.11 -1.60 -8.44
N LYS A 201 15.57 -2.66 -9.12
CA LYS A 201 15.36 -2.83 -10.56
C LYS A 201 13.94 -3.27 -10.90
N SER A 202 13.35 -4.20 -10.13
CA SER A 202 12.03 -4.77 -10.46
C SER A 202 10.86 -4.04 -9.82
N ASN A 203 11.07 -3.41 -8.65
CA ASN A 203 9.98 -2.87 -7.84
C ASN A 203 10.08 -1.35 -7.61
N SER A 204 11.15 -0.70 -8.09
CA SER A 204 11.42 0.73 -7.85
C SER A 204 11.37 1.12 -6.36
N VAL A 205 11.78 0.19 -5.48
CA VAL A 205 11.73 0.36 -4.03
C VAL A 205 13.14 0.55 -3.49
N THR A 206 13.30 1.59 -2.69
CA THR A 206 14.58 1.93 -2.07
C THR A 206 14.81 1.14 -0.78
N PRO A 207 16.07 0.82 -0.41
CA PRO A 207 16.40 0.20 0.87
C PRO A 207 15.80 0.93 2.08
N ASN A 208 15.75 2.27 2.04
CA ASN A 208 15.18 3.09 3.11
C ASN A 208 13.67 2.83 3.33
N GLN A 209 12.91 2.57 2.26
CA GLN A 209 11.49 2.22 2.37
C GLN A 209 11.31 0.85 3.04
N ILE A 210 12.12 -0.14 2.64
CA ILE A 210 12.11 -1.48 3.23
C ILE A 210 12.48 -1.43 4.71
N GLN A 211 13.50 -0.65 5.05
CA GLN A 211 13.94 -0.43 6.43
C GLN A 211 12.85 0.19 7.29
N THR A 212 12.24 1.29 6.80
CA THR A 212 11.17 2.01 7.53
C THR A 212 9.98 1.11 7.81
N PHE A 213 9.54 0.35 6.80
CA PHE A 213 8.47 -0.62 6.97
C PHE A 213 8.83 -1.69 7.99
N SER A 214 9.99 -2.33 7.85
CA SER A 214 10.41 -3.43 8.71
C SER A 214 10.51 -2.99 10.17
N TYR A 215 11.07 -1.80 10.41
CA TYR A 215 11.13 -1.19 11.73
C TYR A 215 9.73 -0.92 12.31
N SER A 216 8.85 -0.29 11.53
CA SER A 216 7.48 0.02 11.98
C SER A 216 6.67 -1.24 12.31
N LEU A 217 6.85 -2.30 11.52
CA LEU A 217 6.14 -3.55 11.70
C LEU A 217 6.66 -4.30 12.93
N LEU A 218 7.98 -4.37 13.12
CA LEU A 218 8.56 -4.96 14.33
C LEU A 218 8.13 -4.22 15.60
N LEU A 219 8.05 -2.89 15.58
CA LEU A 219 7.54 -2.11 16.70
C LEU A 219 6.10 -2.48 17.08
N LYS A 220 5.25 -2.75 16.08
CA LYS A 220 3.85 -3.16 16.29
C LYS A 220 3.73 -4.55 16.96
N TYR A 221 4.72 -5.42 16.77
CA TYR A 221 4.71 -6.83 17.21
C TYR A 221 5.85 -7.17 18.20
N LYS A 222 6.25 -6.17 18.99
CA LYS A 222 7.20 -6.32 20.10
C LYS A 222 6.64 -7.18 21.22
#